data_AF-A0A8T3DXY7-F1
#
_entry.id   AF-A0A8T3DXY7-F1
#
_cell.length_a   1.000
_cell.length_b   1.000
_cell.length_c   1.000
_cell.angle_alpha   90.00
_cell.angle_beta   90.00
_cell.angle_gamma   90.00
#
_symmetry.space_group_name_H-M   'P 1'
#
loop_
_entity.id
_entity.type
_entity.pdbx_description
1 polymer ?
#
loop_
_entity_poly.entity_id
_entity_poly.type
_entity_poly.pdbx_seq_one_letter_code
_entity_poly.pdbx_strand_id
1 'polypeptide(L)'
;MVQLIDYRAEFSRWWSKEMRAVKFPSQGTVFDYFIDPDTKKFAPWSDKTPSFELEPDIPLQTVLVHSAESICLTYFVDLLLQKGKPVMLVGNAGVGKTILVSDKVSKLREDYMVAKIPFNYYTTSAMLQLHFPGMEALATIYSSILGAHFQQGGFSYGVTRSVGTLVQAAICLHQKMTQNFLPTAIRFHYIFNLRDLSNIFQGIDESIFIHQPLIYCHFAHGVGEPHYFPVSDWEKLHKTLTDALEHYNELHAVMNLVLFEEAMQHICRISRILEAPHGNALLIGVGGSGKQSLCRLAAFLSVLEVFQITLRKGYGIHDLRSDIAALYLKVGVKNIGTVFLHTDAQIPDERFLVLINDMLASGDIPDLFSEEEVDMVISSIRMELRGLGLLDTRENCWQFFIDRIRRQLKPEVKASISEFISYAHTSVNEVSAKYQQNEKHYNYTTPKSFLEFIKLYGNLLSKKRRELTQKMERLENGLQKLQSTAYQVSTSPPSCSETEEQKCERD
;
A
#
# COMPACT_ATOMS: atom_id res chain seq x y z
N MET A 1 -13.65 2.95 50.77
CA MET A 1 -13.53 4.38 50.41
C MET A 1 -12.13 4.58 49.86
N VAL A 2 -11.98 4.96 48.60
CA VAL A 2 -10.67 5.42 48.08
C VAL A 2 -10.52 6.87 48.56
N GLN A 3 -9.44 7.19 49.26
CA GLN A 3 -9.12 8.60 49.55
C GLN A 3 -8.81 9.30 48.23
N LEU A 4 -9.57 10.35 47.90
CA LEU A 4 -9.22 11.27 46.83
C LEU A 4 -7.98 12.06 47.27
N ILE A 5 -6.82 11.67 46.73
CA ILE A 5 -5.57 12.42 46.90
C ILE A 5 -5.61 13.63 45.97
N ASP A 6 -5.52 14.83 46.53
CA ASP A 6 -5.36 16.06 45.76
C ASP A 6 -3.89 16.24 45.35
N TYR A 7 -3.56 15.65 44.21
CA TYR A 7 -2.25 15.77 43.58
C TYR A 7 -1.89 17.20 43.16
N ARG A 8 -2.87 18.10 42.91
CA ARG A 8 -2.57 19.52 42.61
C ARG A 8 -2.06 20.23 43.87
N ALA A 9 -2.74 20.05 45.00
CA ALA A 9 -2.30 20.60 46.27
C ALA A 9 -0.96 20.00 46.74
N GLU A 10 -0.69 18.72 46.45
CA GLU A 10 0.59 18.08 46.74
C GLU A 10 1.72 18.62 45.85
N PHE A 11 1.50 18.69 44.54
CA PHE A 11 2.46 19.27 43.60
C PHE A 11 2.77 20.73 43.94
N SER A 12 1.76 21.53 44.30
CA SER A 12 1.96 22.92 44.71
C SER A 12 2.82 23.04 45.97
N ARG A 13 2.64 22.15 46.96
CA ARG A 13 3.48 22.10 48.17
C ARG A 13 4.92 21.68 47.85
N TRP A 14 5.10 20.72 46.95
CA TRP A 14 6.42 20.31 46.47
C TRP A 14 7.13 21.44 45.70
N TRP A 15 6.45 22.06 44.74
CA TRP A 15 7.01 23.12 43.91
C TRP A 15 7.47 24.32 44.75
N SER A 16 6.66 24.79 45.71
CA SER A 16 7.03 25.89 46.61
C SER A 16 8.19 25.53 47.57
N LYS A 17 8.44 24.25 47.84
CA LYS A 17 9.57 23.78 48.66
C LYS A 17 10.88 23.74 47.87
N GLU A 18 10.84 23.34 46.61
CA GLU A 18 12.01 23.19 45.74
C GLU A 18 12.39 24.52 45.06
N MET A 19 11.41 25.27 44.54
CA MET A 19 11.62 26.50 43.75
C MET A 19 11.89 27.75 44.60
N ARG A 20 12.71 27.64 45.64
CA ARG A 20 12.97 28.69 46.65
C ARG A 20 13.51 30.01 46.10
N ALA A 21 14.11 29.98 44.91
CA ALA A 21 14.61 31.17 44.23
C ALA A 21 13.47 32.04 43.63
N VAL A 22 12.28 31.48 43.46
CA VAL A 22 11.12 32.15 42.85
C VAL A 22 10.24 32.75 43.94
N LYS A 23 10.04 34.08 43.90
CA LYS A 23 9.08 34.76 44.77
C LYS A 23 7.65 34.50 44.27
N PHE A 24 6.98 33.54 44.90
CA PHE A 24 5.60 33.15 44.57
C PHE A 24 4.59 33.73 45.59
N PRO A 25 3.35 34.09 45.18
CA PRO A 25 2.29 34.54 46.09
C PRO A 25 1.96 33.51 47.18
N SER A 26 1.59 33.97 48.38
CA SER A 26 1.31 33.10 49.53
C SER A 26 -0.12 32.56 49.61
N GLN A 27 -1.00 32.95 48.68
CA GLN A 27 -2.41 32.52 48.61
C GLN A 27 -2.63 31.62 47.39
N GLY A 28 -3.47 30.60 47.52
CA GLY A 28 -3.78 29.66 46.44
C GLY A 28 -2.64 28.67 46.14
N THR A 29 -2.72 28.06 44.96
CA THR A 29 -1.78 27.07 44.44
C THR A 29 -1.00 27.60 43.23
N VAL A 30 0.04 26.90 42.82
CA VAL A 30 0.80 27.21 41.59
C VAL A 30 -0.04 27.18 40.30
N PHE A 31 -1.23 26.58 40.33
CA PHE A 31 -2.14 26.50 39.17
C PHE A 31 -3.05 27.72 39.04
N ASP A 32 -3.23 28.50 40.10
CA ASP A 32 -4.16 29.64 40.15
C ASP A 32 -3.60 30.92 39.52
N TYR A 33 -2.33 30.90 39.10
CA TYR A 33 -1.60 32.05 38.57
C TYR A 33 -0.99 31.79 37.19
N PHE A 34 -0.86 32.85 36.41
CA PHE A 34 -0.05 32.91 35.19
C PHE A 34 1.12 33.89 35.36
N ILE A 35 2.13 33.77 34.52
CA ILE A 35 3.17 34.80 34.39
C ILE A 35 2.68 35.80 33.36
N ASP A 36 2.45 37.03 33.80
CA ASP A 36 2.08 38.13 32.92
C ASP A 36 3.25 38.51 32.01
N PRO A 37 3.07 38.55 30.68
CA PRO A 37 4.18 38.71 29.73
C PRO A 37 4.83 40.10 29.77
N ASP A 38 4.06 41.13 30.13
CA ASP A 38 4.50 42.52 30.12
C ASP A 38 5.22 42.88 31.43
N THR A 39 4.59 42.55 32.56
CA THR A 39 5.11 42.85 33.91
C THR A 39 6.07 41.79 34.46
N LYS A 40 6.09 40.59 33.87
CA LYS A 40 6.91 39.42 34.27
C LYS A 40 6.67 38.96 35.71
N LYS A 41 5.47 39.19 36.24
CA LYS A 41 5.03 38.81 37.59
C LYS A 41 3.94 37.76 37.54
N PHE A 42 3.73 37.07 38.67
CA PHE A 42 2.57 36.21 38.86
C PHE A 42 1.32 37.06 39.04
N ALA A 43 0.30 36.81 38.20
CA ALA A 43 -1.03 37.38 38.30
C ALA A 43 -2.06 36.23 38.32
N PRO A 44 -3.14 36.34 39.11
CA PRO A 44 -4.13 35.26 39.22
C PRO A 44 -5.00 35.18 37.96
N TRP A 45 -5.44 33.97 37.57
CA TRP A 45 -6.29 33.77 36.39
C TRP A 45 -7.65 34.48 36.48
N SER A 46 -8.11 34.84 37.69
CA SER A 46 -9.29 35.66 37.93
C SER A 46 -9.26 36.97 37.13
N ASP A 47 -8.10 37.60 37.03
CA ASP A 47 -7.94 38.94 36.45
C ASP A 47 -8.10 38.94 34.92
N LYS A 48 -8.07 37.75 34.31
CA LYS A 48 -8.38 37.53 32.88
C LYS A 48 -9.79 36.99 32.64
N THR A 49 -10.64 36.91 33.67
CA THR A 49 -12.01 36.40 33.53
C THR A 49 -12.94 37.50 33.01
N PRO A 50 -13.53 37.37 31.82
CA PRO A 50 -14.45 38.38 31.30
C PRO A 50 -15.74 38.42 32.13
N SER A 51 -16.37 39.59 32.21
CA SER A 51 -17.70 39.74 32.81
C SER A 51 -18.72 38.93 32.03
N PHE A 52 -19.53 38.15 32.75
CA PHE A 52 -20.58 37.33 32.15
C PHE A 52 -21.88 38.14 32.00
N GLU A 53 -22.34 38.28 30.76
CA GLU A 53 -23.65 38.84 30.43
C GLU A 53 -24.46 37.78 29.66
N LEU A 54 -25.71 37.58 30.05
CA LEU A 54 -26.61 36.58 29.46
C LEU A 54 -27.60 37.28 28.53
N GLU A 55 -27.46 37.07 27.22
CA GLU A 55 -28.46 37.51 26.24
C GLU A 55 -29.73 36.63 26.33
N PRO A 56 -30.94 37.22 26.40
CA PRO A 56 -32.19 36.46 26.62
C PRO A 56 -32.51 35.41 25.54
N ASP A 57 -32.03 35.63 24.32
CA ASP A 57 -32.38 34.84 23.13
C ASP A 57 -31.45 33.64 22.89
N ILE A 58 -30.38 33.49 23.69
CA ILE A 58 -29.41 32.40 23.56
C ILE A 58 -29.80 31.23 24.49
N PRO A 59 -30.02 30.01 23.97
CA PRO A 59 -30.28 28.84 24.81
C PRO A 59 -29.12 28.56 25.78
N LEU A 60 -29.42 28.42 27.08
CA LEU A 60 -28.45 28.15 28.16
C LEU A 60 -27.46 27.00 27.85
N GLN A 61 -27.86 26.02 27.04
CA GLN A 61 -27.04 24.89 26.60
C GLN A 61 -25.88 25.28 25.66
N THR A 62 -25.93 26.48 25.08
CA THR A 62 -24.94 27.04 24.15
C THR A 62 -24.11 28.17 24.77
N VAL A 63 -24.48 28.62 25.98
CA VAL A 63 -23.80 29.70 26.70
C VAL A 63 -22.52 29.17 27.37
N LEU A 64 -21.36 29.66 26.94
CA LEU A 64 -20.08 29.32 27.54
C LEU A 64 -19.73 30.32 28.66
N VAL A 65 -19.80 29.87 29.92
CA VAL A 65 -19.28 30.65 31.06
C VAL A 65 -17.78 30.42 31.18
N HIS A 66 -16.98 31.46 30.96
CA HIS A 66 -15.53 31.37 31.15
C HIS A 66 -15.19 31.34 32.64
N SER A 67 -14.59 30.23 33.09
CA SER A 67 -13.99 30.10 34.42
C SER A 67 -12.47 30.31 34.36
N ALA A 68 -11.84 30.58 35.51
CA ALA A 68 -10.37 30.66 35.63
C ALA A 68 -9.66 29.42 35.06
N GLU A 69 -10.20 28.22 35.28
CA GLU A 69 -9.67 26.97 34.70
C GLU A 69 -9.83 26.93 33.17
N SER A 70 -10.98 27.37 32.65
CA SER A 70 -11.23 27.43 31.19
C SER A 70 -10.26 28.40 30.51
N ILE A 71 -9.97 29.54 31.14
CA ILE A 71 -9.04 30.56 30.62
C ILE A 71 -7.59 30.03 30.64
N CYS A 72 -7.20 29.37 31.73
CA CYS A 72 -5.91 28.69 31.84
C CYS A 72 -5.73 27.64 30.72
N LEU A 73 -6.74 26.80 30.47
CA LEU A 73 -6.72 25.83 29.37
C LEU A 73 -6.63 26.51 27.99
N THR A 74 -7.44 27.55 27.74
CA THR A 74 -7.41 28.30 26.48
C THR A 74 -6.05 28.95 26.24
N TYR A 75 -5.40 29.51 27.27
CA TYR A 75 -4.04 30.07 27.16
C TYR A 75 -3.01 29.04 26.67
N PHE A 76 -3.04 27.81 27.21
CA PHE A 76 -2.12 26.75 26.75
C PHE A 76 -2.47 26.22 25.35
N VAL A 77 -3.76 26.11 25.02
CA VAL A 77 -4.22 25.77 23.65
C VAL A 77 -3.67 26.79 22.66
N ASP A 78 -3.81 28.08 22.94
CA ASP A 78 -3.36 29.18 22.08
C ASP A 78 -1.85 29.18 21.89
N LEU A 79 -1.09 29.03 22.98
CA LEU A 79 0.37 28.99 22.96
C LEU A 79 0.89 27.81 22.12
N LEU A 80 0.25 26.65 22.19
CA LEU A 80 0.66 25.46 21.44
C LEU A 80 0.26 25.55 19.97
N LEU A 81 -0.95 26.04 19.66
CA LEU A 81 -1.41 26.24 18.28
C LEU A 81 -0.56 27.27 17.53
N GLN A 82 -0.16 28.37 18.18
CA GLN A 82 0.79 29.35 17.60
C GLN A 82 2.17 28.77 17.30
N LYS A 83 2.54 27.64 17.92
CA LYS A 83 3.79 26.90 17.65
C LYS A 83 3.59 25.68 16.74
N GLY A 84 2.41 25.54 16.12
CA GLY A 84 2.07 24.39 15.27
C GLY A 84 2.08 23.06 16.01
N LYS A 85 1.86 23.04 17.32
CA LYS A 85 1.87 21.83 18.14
C LYS A 85 0.45 21.27 18.32
N PRO A 86 0.23 19.96 18.08
CA PRO A 86 -1.05 19.32 18.37
C PRO A 86 -1.43 19.40 19.85
N VAL A 87 -2.72 19.52 20.15
CA VAL A 87 -3.26 19.63 21.50
C VAL A 87 -4.38 18.61 21.71
N MET A 88 -4.41 17.95 22.86
CA MET A 88 -5.46 17.01 23.25
C MET A 88 -5.98 17.35 24.65
N LEU A 89 -7.29 17.58 24.78
CA LEU A 89 -7.94 17.86 26.07
C LEU A 89 -8.59 16.58 26.61
N VAL A 90 -8.10 16.10 27.76
CA VAL A 90 -8.56 14.86 28.42
C VAL A 90 -9.44 15.18 29.64
N GLY A 91 -10.46 14.37 29.89
CA GLY A 91 -11.32 14.47 31.06
C GLY A 91 -12.69 13.83 30.86
N ASN A 92 -13.49 13.74 31.92
CA ASN A 92 -14.82 13.11 31.91
C ASN A 92 -15.78 13.72 30.87
N ALA A 93 -16.79 12.96 30.45
CA ALA A 93 -17.86 13.47 29.59
C ALA A 93 -18.62 14.63 30.28
N GLY A 94 -19.16 15.57 29.50
CA GLY A 94 -19.96 16.70 30.02
C GLY A 94 -19.17 17.92 30.52
N VAL A 95 -17.85 17.83 30.76
CA VAL A 95 -17.04 18.93 31.34
C VAL A 95 -16.64 20.04 30.34
N GLY A 96 -17.53 20.41 29.41
CA GLY A 96 -17.36 21.56 28.52
C GLY A 96 -16.26 21.50 27.43
N LYS A 97 -15.38 20.49 27.42
CA LYS A 97 -14.21 20.39 26.49
C LYS A 97 -14.54 20.68 25.02
N THR A 98 -15.61 20.09 24.50
CA THR A 98 -16.03 20.26 23.09
C THR A 98 -16.46 21.69 22.79
N ILE A 99 -17.06 22.38 23.76
CA ILE A 99 -17.51 23.77 23.63
C ILE A 99 -16.29 24.70 23.62
N LEU A 100 -15.33 24.49 24.53
CA LEU A 100 -14.07 25.25 24.57
C LEU A 100 -13.28 25.13 23.26
N VAL A 101 -13.17 23.92 22.70
CA VAL A 101 -12.53 23.73 21.38
C VAL A 101 -13.34 24.40 20.27
N SER A 102 -14.68 24.30 20.28
CA SER A 102 -15.51 24.92 19.23
C SER A 102 -15.48 26.45 19.29
N ASP A 103 -15.41 27.06 20.47
CA ASP A 103 -15.24 28.50 20.68
C ASP A 103 -13.84 28.98 20.24
N LYS A 104 -12.79 28.19 20.49
CA LYS A 104 -11.46 28.53 19.97
C LYS A 104 -11.43 28.47 18.44
N VAL A 105 -12.05 27.44 17.87
CA VAL A 105 -12.11 27.17 16.43
C VAL A 105 -12.88 28.26 15.67
N SER A 106 -13.98 28.79 16.21
CA SER A 106 -14.72 29.89 15.58
C SER A 106 -13.98 31.24 15.62
N LYS A 107 -12.94 31.36 16.47
CA LYS A 107 -12.07 32.54 16.59
C LYS A 107 -10.75 32.41 15.80
N LEU A 108 -10.59 31.36 14.98
CA LEU A 108 -9.49 31.24 14.04
C LEU A 108 -9.72 32.11 12.80
N ARG A 109 -8.63 32.44 12.10
CA ARG A 109 -8.64 33.21 10.86
C ARG A 109 -9.02 32.32 9.66
N GLU A 110 -9.39 32.94 8.54
CA GLU A 110 -9.87 32.26 7.31
C GLU A 110 -8.83 31.36 6.63
N ASP A 111 -7.55 31.44 7.02
CA ASP A 111 -6.46 30.56 6.58
C ASP A 111 -6.49 29.16 7.23
N TYR A 112 -7.40 28.89 8.17
CA TYR A 112 -7.55 27.59 8.83
C TYR A 112 -8.75 26.77 8.30
N MET A 113 -8.47 25.59 7.74
CA MET A 113 -9.51 24.59 7.44
C MET A 113 -9.81 23.73 8.69
N VAL A 114 -11.09 23.57 9.01
CA VAL A 114 -11.56 22.89 10.22
C VAL A 114 -12.34 21.63 9.87
N ALA A 115 -11.88 20.46 10.35
CA ALA A 115 -12.61 19.20 10.25
C ALA A 115 -13.03 18.71 11.65
N LYS A 116 -14.32 18.40 11.84
CA LYS A 116 -14.85 17.80 13.09
C LYS A 116 -15.02 16.30 12.90
N ILE A 117 -14.15 15.50 13.55
CA ILE A 117 -14.12 14.04 13.41
C ILE A 117 -14.48 13.38 14.75
N PRO A 118 -15.66 12.73 14.88
CA PRO A 118 -16.05 12.04 16.10
C PRO A 118 -15.39 10.66 16.19
N PHE A 119 -14.48 10.49 17.15
CA PHE A 119 -13.91 9.19 17.48
C PHE A 119 -14.85 8.39 18.40
N ASN A 120 -15.12 7.15 18.04
CA ASN A 120 -15.86 6.17 18.82
C ASN A 120 -15.16 4.80 18.75
N TYR A 121 -15.65 3.80 19.50
CA TYR A 121 -15.04 2.47 19.58
C TYR A 121 -14.91 1.74 18.22
N TYR A 122 -15.76 2.10 17.25
CA TYR A 122 -15.77 1.52 15.90
C TYR A 122 -15.05 2.40 14.85
N THR A 123 -14.47 3.54 15.24
CA THR A 123 -13.72 4.40 14.31
C THR A 123 -12.44 3.71 13.86
N THR A 124 -12.45 3.18 12.64
CA THR A 124 -11.27 2.57 12.02
C THR A 124 -10.32 3.62 11.42
N SER A 125 -9.07 3.24 11.18
CA SER A 125 -8.11 4.06 10.43
C SER A 125 -8.64 4.47 9.04
N ALA A 126 -9.42 3.61 8.39
CA ALA A 126 -10.08 3.91 7.12
C ALA A 126 -11.15 5.01 7.26
N MET A 127 -11.97 5.01 8.32
CA MET A 127 -12.92 6.10 8.59
C MET A 127 -12.23 7.45 8.82
N LEU A 128 -11.06 7.45 9.47
CA LEU A 128 -10.26 8.66 9.65
C LEU A 128 -9.67 9.18 8.32
N GLN A 129 -9.23 8.27 7.45
CA GLN A 129 -8.69 8.59 6.12
C GLN A 129 -9.77 9.03 5.11
N LEU A 130 -11.04 8.69 5.33
CA LEU A 130 -12.17 9.10 4.49
C LEU A 130 -12.59 10.57 4.68
N HIS A 131 -12.15 11.25 5.74
CA HIS A 131 -12.51 12.66 6.03
C HIS A 131 -11.59 13.71 5.36
N PHE A 132 -10.94 13.34 4.26
CA PHE A 132 -10.22 14.24 3.36
C PHE A 132 -11.21 15.09 2.50
N PRO A 133 -10.75 16.15 1.76
CA PRO A 133 -11.60 17.29 1.40
C PRO A 133 -12.95 16.97 0.78
N GLY A 134 -13.95 17.81 1.10
CA GLY A 134 -15.30 17.72 0.55
C GLY A 134 -15.33 17.89 -0.97
N MET A 135 -16.45 17.48 -1.58
CA MET A 135 -16.65 17.43 -3.04
C MET A 135 -16.24 18.71 -3.78
N GLU A 136 -16.57 19.88 -3.24
CA GLU A 136 -16.24 21.18 -3.83
C GLU A 136 -14.74 21.47 -3.79
N ALA A 137 -14.05 21.08 -2.71
CA ALA A 137 -12.60 21.22 -2.60
C ALA A 137 -11.88 20.23 -3.53
N LEU A 138 -12.36 18.99 -3.67
CA LEU A 138 -11.84 18.04 -4.67
C LEU A 138 -12.03 18.54 -6.10
N ALA A 139 -13.22 19.06 -6.43
CA ALA A 139 -13.51 19.66 -7.72
C ALA A 139 -12.58 20.85 -8.01
N THR A 140 -12.33 21.70 -7.00
CA THR A 140 -11.44 22.86 -7.12
C THR A 140 -9.97 22.45 -7.34
N ILE A 141 -9.47 21.49 -6.56
CA ILE A 141 -8.10 20.97 -6.68
C ILE A 141 -7.88 20.36 -8.08
N TYR A 142 -8.73 19.39 -8.48
CA TYR A 142 -8.54 18.69 -9.74
C TYR A 142 -8.85 19.55 -10.97
N SER A 143 -9.79 20.50 -10.89
CA SER A 143 -10.02 21.45 -12.01
C SER A 143 -8.84 22.41 -12.19
N SER A 144 -8.16 22.80 -11.10
CA SER A 144 -6.96 23.66 -11.18
C SER A 144 -5.79 22.91 -11.83
N ILE A 145 -5.55 21.66 -11.39
CA ILE A 145 -4.48 20.80 -11.93
C ILE A 145 -4.74 20.46 -13.40
N LEU A 146 -5.94 19.96 -13.73
CA LEU A 146 -6.27 19.53 -15.08
C LEU A 146 -6.42 20.72 -16.05
N GLY A 147 -6.90 21.86 -15.55
CA GLY A 147 -6.97 23.10 -16.32
C GLY A 147 -5.58 23.62 -16.72
N ALA A 148 -4.63 23.62 -15.78
CA ALA A 148 -3.23 23.95 -16.08
C ALA A 148 -2.61 22.95 -17.06
N HIS A 149 -2.84 21.64 -16.88
CA HIS A 149 -2.36 20.60 -17.79
C HIS A 149 -2.91 20.78 -19.21
N PHE A 150 -4.20 21.05 -19.37
CA PHE A 150 -4.82 21.18 -20.69
C PHE A 150 -4.41 22.48 -21.40
N GLN A 151 -4.10 23.55 -20.64
CA GLN A 151 -3.53 24.77 -21.21
C GLN A 151 -2.06 24.61 -21.63
N GLN A 152 -1.27 23.85 -20.87
CA GLN A 152 0.15 23.62 -21.19
C GLN A 152 0.36 22.54 -22.27
N GLY A 153 -0.52 21.54 -22.34
CA GLY A 153 -0.47 20.45 -23.31
C GLY A 153 -1.01 20.78 -24.71
N GLY A 154 -1.45 22.00 -24.98
CA GLY A 154 -1.87 22.45 -26.32
C GLY A 154 -3.26 21.98 -26.77
N PHE A 155 -4.08 21.44 -25.87
CA PHE A 155 -5.42 20.90 -26.18
C PHE A 155 -6.37 21.96 -26.76
N SER A 156 -7.28 21.53 -27.63
CA SER A 156 -8.27 22.43 -28.23
C SER A 156 -9.19 23.12 -27.20
N TYR A 157 -9.55 24.39 -27.48
CA TYR A 157 -10.35 25.25 -26.57
C TYR A 157 -11.68 24.62 -26.10
N GLY A 158 -12.33 23.82 -26.94
CA GLY A 158 -13.55 23.09 -26.57
C GLY A 158 -13.31 22.01 -25.51
N VAL A 159 -12.16 21.34 -25.56
CA VAL A 159 -11.72 20.35 -24.58
C VAL A 159 -11.30 21.04 -23.28
N THR A 160 -10.56 22.15 -23.35
CA THR A 160 -10.19 22.97 -22.17
C THR A 160 -11.43 23.47 -21.41
N ARG A 161 -12.49 23.89 -22.12
CA ARG A 161 -13.76 24.29 -21.50
C ARG A 161 -14.52 23.14 -20.83
N SER A 162 -14.22 21.90 -21.18
CA SER A 162 -14.90 20.70 -20.66
C SER A 162 -14.24 20.15 -19.38
N VAL A 163 -13.10 20.70 -18.93
CA VAL A 163 -12.35 20.28 -17.73
C VAL A 163 -13.24 20.17 -16.49
N GLY A 164 -14.05 21.18 -16.18
CA GLY A 164 -14.93 21.14 -15.00
C GLY A 164 -15.97 20.02 -15.07
N THR A 165 -16.49 19.73 -16.26
CA THR A 165 -17.44 18.63 -16.49
C THR A 165 -16.76 17.26 -16.38
N LEU A 166 -15.53 17.12 -16.89
CA LEU A 166 -14.72 15.89 -16.77
C LEU A 166 -14.35 15.61 -15.31
N VAL A 167 -13.93 16.62 -14.56
CA VAL A 167 -13.62 16.49 -13.13
C VAL A 167 -14.89 16.09 -12.35
N GLN A 168 -16.03 16.74 -12.60
CA GLN A 168 -17.29 16.39 -11.97
C GLN A 168 -17.74 14.95 -12.30
N ALA A 169 -17.55 14.50 -13.55
CA ALA A 169 -17.86 13.14 -13.97
C ALA A 169 -16.95 12.10 -13.30
N ALA A 170 -15.64 12.36 -13.20
CA ALA A 170 -14.68 11.47 -12.54
C ALA A 170 -14.96 11.35 -11.04
N ILE A 171 -15.27 12.47 -10.36
CA ILE A 171 -15.63 12.44 -8.93
C ILE A 171 -16.96 11.70 -8.73
N CYS A 172 -17.97 11.93 -9.58
CA CYS A 172 -19.24 11.19 -9.54
C CYS A 172 -19.05 9.68 -9.77
N LEU A 173 -18.16 9.30 -10.70
CA LEU A 173 -17.80 7.90 -10.94
C LEU A 173 -17.10 7.28 -9.73
N HIS A 174 -16.13 7.98 -9.13
CA HIS A 174 -15.42 7.54 -7.92
C HIS A 174 -16.39 7.33 -6.75
N GLN A 175 -17.33 8.25 -6.53
CA GLN A 175 -18.39 8.09 -5.54
C GLN A 175 -19.26 6.86 -5.81
N LYS A 176 -19.69 6.64 -7.06
CA LYS A 176 -20.47 5.45 -7.44
C LYS A 176 -19.67 4.16 -7.26
N MET A 177 -18.37 4.16 -7.54
CA MET A 177 -17.51 3.01 -7.26
C MET A 177 -17.43 2.76 -5.76
N THR A 178 -17.09 3.78 -4.96
CA THR A 178 -16.99 3.68 -3.49
C THR A 178 -18.29 3.21 -2.83
N GLN A 179 -19.46 3.58 -3.36
CA GLN A 179 -20.76 3.16 -2.83
C GLN A 179 -21.16 1.73 -3.24
N ASN A 180 -20.87 1.31 -4.48
CA ASN A 180 -21.30 0.00 -5.00
C ASN A 180 -20.26 -1.12 -4.80
N PHE A 181 -18.99 -0.76 -4.69
CA PHE A 181 -17.85 -1.65 -4.54
C PHE A 181 -17.27 -1.47 -3.13
N LEU A 182 -18.03 -1.92 -2.12
CA LEU A 182 -17.62 -1.81 -0.72
C LEU A 182 -16.46 -2.76 -0.39
N PRO A 183 -15.48 -2.34 0.43
CA PRO A 183 -14.45 -3.24 0.94
C PRO A 183 -15.08 -4.27 1.88
N THR A 184 -14.90 -5.54 1.54
CA THR A 184 -15.35 -6.70 2.32
C THR A 184 -14.17 -7.63 2.56
N ALA A 185 -14.28 -8.61 3.46
CA ALA A 185 -13.22 -9.59 3.70
C ALA A 185 -12.82 -10.39 2.43
N ILE A 186 -13.71 -10.48 1.43
CA ILE A 186 -13.51 -11.16 0.13
C ILE A 186 -13.01 -10.17 -0.93
N ARG A 187 -13.39 -8.89 -0.83
CA ARG A 187 -13.03 -7.83 -1.78
C ARG A 187 -12.28 -6.70 -1.08
N PHE A 188 -11.27 -7.05 -0.29
CA PHE A 188 -10.51 -6.09 0.53
C PHE A 188 -9.67 -5.13 -0.31
N HIS A 189 -9.47 -5.44 -1.61
CA HIS A 189 -8.82 -4.56 -2.58
C HIS A 189 -9.75 -3.45 -3.12
N TYR A 190 -11.03 -3.42 -2.72
CA TYR A 190 -11.95 -2.32 -3.04
C TYR A 190 -11.77 -1.14 -2.09
N ILE A 191 -10.56 -0.57 -2.07
CA ILE A 191 -10.19 0.58 -1.25
C ILE A 191 -9.99 1.79 -2.18
N PHE A 192 -11.10 2.39 -2.55
CA PHE A 192 -11.12 3.60 -3.36
C PHE A 192 -10.73 4.81 -2.50
N ASN A 193 -9.72 5.56 -2.93
CA ASN A 193 -9.13 6.69 -2.23
C ASN A 193 -8.74 7.80 -3.22
N LEU A 194 -8.20 8.92 -2.74
CA LEU A 194 -7.91 10.07 -3.59
C LEU A 194 -6.78 9.84 -4.62
N ARG A 195 -5.91 8.83 -4.41
CA ARG A 195 -4.90 8.46 -5.41
C ARG A 195 -5.53 7.93 -6.69
N ASP A 196 -6.72 7.33 -6.64
CA ASP A 196 -7.38 6.83 -7.85
C ASP A 196 -7.78 7.98 -8.78
N LEU A 197 -8.28 9.09 -8.22
CA LEU A 197 -8.53 10.32 -8.98
C LEU A 197 -7.22 10.92 -9.51
N SER A 198 -6.16 10.95 -8.71
CA SER A 198 -4.83 11.40 -9.17
C SER A 198 -4.31 10.55 -10.35
N ASN A 199 -4.45 9.23 -10.26
CA ASN A 199 -4.02 8.27 -11.28
C ASN A 199 -4.87 8.32 -12.56
N ILE A 200 -6.14 8.74 -12.48
CA ILE A 200 -6.99 8.98 -13.66
C ILE A 200 -6.50 10.20 -14.45
N PHE A 201 -6.08 11.26 -13.75
CA PHE A 201 -5.65 12.51 -14.38
C PHE A 201 -4.16 12.55 -14.75
N GLN A 202 -3.33 11.70 -14.16
CA GLN A 202 -1.94 11.51 -14.58
C GLN A 202 -1.87 10.76 -15.91
N GLY A 203 -1.35 11.42 -16.95
CA GLY A 203 -1.15 10.83 -18.27
C GLY A 203 -2.34 10.94 -19.23
N ILE A 204 -3.19 11.97 -19.10
CA ILE A 204 -4.21 12.27 -20.11
C ILE A 204 -3.59 13.09 -21.25
N ASP A 205 -3.64 12.56 -22.47
CA ASP A 205 -3.23 13.21 -23.72
C ASP A 205 -4.41 13.34 -24.72
N GLU A 206 -4.32 14.23 -25.72
CA GLU A 206 -5.38 14.47 -26.71
C GLU A 206 -5.65 13.23 -27.59
N SER A 207 -4.64 12.37 -27.76
CA SER A 207 -4.75 11.08 -28.47
C SER A 207 -5.73 10.08 -27.83
N ILE A 208 -6.12 10.25 -26.56
CA ILE A 208 -6.91 9.26 -25.81
C ILE A 208 -8.36 9.14 -26.28
N PHE A 209 -8.91 10.21 -26.86
CA PHE A 209 -10.37 10.36 -27.03
C PHE A 209 -10.95 9.76 -28.32
N ILE A 210 -10.13 9.17 -29.20
CA ILE A 210 -10.51 8.95 -30.61
C ILE A 210 -10.69 7.47 -31.00
N HIS A 211 -10.13 6.49 -30.27
CA HIS A 211 -10.10 5.08 -30.73
C HIS A 211 -10.56 4.02 -29.73
N GLN A 212 -11.17 2.94 -30.26
CA GLN A 212 -11.39 1.65 -29.61
C GLN A 212 -10.66 0.54 -30.39
N PRO A 213 -10.16 -0.52 -29.74
CA PRO A 213 -10.17 -0.75 -28.29
C PRO A 213 -9.16 0.14 -27.55
N LEU A 214 -9.46 0.47 -26.29
CA LEU A 214 -8.65 1.36 -25.43
C LEU A 214 -7.41 0.63 -24.85
N ILE A 215 -6.58 0.04 -25.72
CA ILE A 215 -5.33 -0.62 -25.37
C ILE A 215 -4.18 0.32 -25.70
N TYR A 216 -3.37 0.62 -24.68
CA TYR A 216 -2.20 1.49 -24.80
C TYR A 216 -0.99 0.75 -24.22
N CYS A 217 0.15 0.88 -24.88
CA CYS A 217 1.42 0.39 -24.40
C CYS A 217 2.56 1.27 -24.91
N HIS A 218 3.71 1.16 -24.27
CA HIS A 218 4.87 2.00 -24.56
C HIS A 218 5.67 1.50 -25.78
N PHE A 219 5.36 0.29 -26.25
CA PHE A 219 5.98 -0.39 -27.39
C PHE A 219 5.04 -0.48 -28.61
N ALA A 220 3.97 0.32 -28.66
CA ALA A 220 2.95 0.25 -29.73
C ALA A 220 3.49 0.49 -31.15
N HIS A 221 4.64 1.18 -31.27
CA HIS A 221 5.36 1.44 -32.52
C HIS A 221 6.69 0.67 -32.65
N GLY A 222 7.03 -0.20 -31.69
CA GLY A 222 8.28 -0.95 -31.65
C GLY A 222 8.91 -0.99 -30.25
N VAL A 223 9.89 -1.88 -30.07
CA VAL A 223 10.65 -2.02 -28.81
C VAL A 223 11.89 -1.12 -28.86
N GLY A 224 12.13 -0.31 -27.82
CA GLY A 224 13.37 0.47 -27.66
C GLY A 224 13.19 1.95 -27.31
N GLU A 225 12.10 2.58 -27.76
CA GLU A 225 11.78 3.98 -27.42
C GLU A 225 10.38 4.08 -26.79
N PRO A 226 10.27 4.11 -25.45
CA PRO A 226 8.98 4.02 -24.75
C PRO A 226 8.13 5.28 -24.97
N HIS A 227 7.15 5.16 -25.85
CA HIS A 227 6.16 6.21 -26.11
C HIS A 227 4.76 5.66 -25.87
N TYR A 228 4.03 6.26 -24.93
CA TYR A 228 2.68 5.84 -24.56
C TYR A 228 1.68 6.14 -25.67
N PHE A 229 1.42 5.14 -26.52
CA PHE A 229 0.55 5.29 -27.71
C PHE A 229 -0.56 4.23 -27.74
N PRO A 230 -1.69 4.52 -28.43
CA PRO A 230 -2.74 3.54 -28.66
C PRO A 230 -2.25 2.43 -29.60
N VAL A 231 -2.69 1.20 -29.33
CA VAL A 231 -2.50 0.08 -30.23
C VAL A 231 -3.48 0.20 -31.39
N SER A 232 -2.96 0.40 -32.61
CA SER A 232 -3.79 0.57 -33.81
C SER A 232 -4.43 -0.72 -34.34
N ASP A 233 -3.86 -1.88 -34.02
CA ASP A 233 -4.14 -3.15 -34.69
C ASP A 233 -3.74 -4.35 -33.81
N TRP A 234 -4.64 -5.34 -33.73
CA TRP A 234 -4.42 -6.58 -32.98
C TRP A 234 -3.34 -7.47 -33.59
N GLU A 235 -3.24 -7.56 -34.92
CA GLU A 235 -2.24 -8.39 -35.60
C GLU A 235 -0.83 -7.82 -35.40
N LYS A 236 -0.69 -6.49 -35.46
CA LYS A 236 0.57 -5.80 -35.18
C LYS A 236 1.00 -6.00 -33.73
N LEU A 237 0.08 -5.88 -32.78
CA LEU A 237 0.38 -6.13 -31.36
C LEU A 237 0.82 -7.58 -31.14
N HIS A 238 0.10 -8.56 -31.71
CA HIS A 238 0.48 -9.97 -31.61
C HIS A 238 1.88 -10.21 -32.17
N LYS A 239 2.18 -9.66 -33.35
CA LYS A 239 3.51 -9.76 -33.97
C LYS A 239 4.58 -9.16 -33.05
N THR A 240 4.44 -7.90 -32.63
CA THR A 240 5.42 -7.24 -31.74
C THR A 240 5.66 -8.03 -30.45
N LEU A 241 4.62 -8.61 -29.86
CA LEU A 241 4.73 -9.45 -28.66
C LEU A 241 5.36 -10.82 -28.93
N THR A 242 5.19 -11.38 -30.12
CA THR A 242 5.83 -12.64 -30.55
C THR A 242 7.31 -12.40 -30.82
N ASP A 243 7.65 -11.37 -31.60
CA ASP A 243 9.05 -10.98 -31.89
C ASP A 243 9.82 -10.71 -30.56
N ALA A 244 9.18 -10.03 -29.59
CA ALA A 244 9.76 -9.80 -28.28
C ALA A 244 9.88 -11.06 -27.39
N LEU A 245 8.95 -12.02 -27.53
CA LEU A 245 9.00 -13.30 -26.82
C LEU A 245 10.09 -14.22 -27.40
N GLU A 246 10.26 -14.23 -28.72
CA GLU A 246 11.37 -14.94 -29.38
C GLU A 246 12.71 -14.40 -28.89
N HIS A 247 12.91 -13.09 -28.92
CA HIS A 247 14.15 -12.47 -28.44
C HIS A 247 14.37 -12.66 -26.92
N TYR A 248 13.32 -12.64 -26.10
CA TYR A 248 13.42 -13.03 -24.68
C TYR A 248 13.93 -14.48 -24.54
N ASN A 249 13.46 -15.40 -25.39
CA ASN A 249 13.86 -16.82 -25.36
C ASN A 249 15.28 -17.08 -25.88
N GLU A 250 15.89 -16.14 -26.63
CA GLU A 250 17.32 -16.18 -26.98
C GLU A 250 18.22 -15.85 -25.78
N LEU A 251 17.79 -14.92 -24.92
CA LEU A 251 18.57 -14.40 -23.79
C LEU A 251 18.29 -15.10 -22.46
N HIS A 252 17.12 -15.73 -22.32
CA HIS A 252 16.61 -16.29 -21.07
C HIS A 252 16.03 -17.70 -21.24
N ALA A 253 15.69 -18.33 -20.12
CA ALA A 253 15.08 -19.66 -20.13
C ALA A 253 13.73 -19.64 -20.88
N VAL A 254 13.60 -20.54 -21.87
CA VAL A 254 12.50 -20.58 -22.84
C VAL A 254 11.12 -20.58 -22.17
N MET A 255 10.30 -19.63 -22.58
CA MET A 255 8.94 -19.38 -22.12
C MET A 255 7.95 -19.67 -23.25
N ASN A 256 7.36 -20.86 -23.24
CA ASN A 256 6.34 -21.26 -24.21
C ASN A 256 4.99 -20.61 -23.85
N LEU A 257 4.83 -19.33 -24.19
CA LEU A 257 3.62 -18.55 -23.90
C LEU A 257 2.76 -18.39 -25.17
N VAL A 258 1.47 -18.70 -25.06
CA VAL A 258 0.49 -18.48 -26.14
C VAL A 258 -0.14 -17.09 -25.98
N LEU A 259 0.00 -16.25 -27.00
CA LEU A 259 -0.45 -14.85 -27.01
C LEU A 259 -1.88 -14.75 -27.57
N PHE A 260 -2.88 -15.02 -26.73
CA PHE A 260 -4.30 -14.73 -27.03
C PHE A 260 -4.69 -13.32 -26.53
N GLU A 261 -5.80 -12.77 -27.00
CA GLU A 261 -6.22 -11.38 -26.74
C GLU A 261 -6.13 -10.96 -25.27
N GLU A 262 -6.71 -11.72 -24.34
CA GLU A 262 -6.65 -11.39 -22.91
C GLU A 262 -5.20 -11.42 -22.36
N ALA A 263 -4.35 -12.36 -22.80
CA ALA A 263 -2.95 -12.40 -22.39
C ALA A 263 -2.18 -11.17 -22.87
N MET A 264 -2.42 -10.74 -24.12
CA MET A 264 -1.82 -9.54 -24.70
C MET A 264 -2.34 -8.25 -24.04
N GLN A 265 -3.64 -8.18 -23.72
CA GLN A 265 -4.21 -7.10 -22.91
C GLN A 265 -3.55 -7.05 -21.52
N HIS A 266 -3.34 -8.20 -20.88
CA HIS A 266 -2.66 -8.26 -19.59
C HIS A 266 -1.21 -7.77 -19.67
N ILE A 267 -0.45 -8.13 -20.71
CA ILE A 267 0.92 -7.61 -20.93
C ILE A 267 0.90 -6.08 -21.07
N CYS A 268 -0.02 -5.53 -21.88
CA CYS A 268 -0.14 -4.07 -22.04
C CYS A 268 -0.51 -3.37 -20.72
N ARG A 269 -1.45 -3.93 -19.95
CA ARG A 269 -1.83 -3.42 -18.61
C ARG A 269 -0.65 -3.47 -17.63
N ILE A 270 0.13 -4.56 -17.63
CA ILE A 270 1.32 -4.69 -16.77
C ILE A 270 2.39 -3.67 -17.18
N SER A 271 2.74 -3.57 -18.48
CA SER A 271 3.71 -2.59 -18.97
C SER A 271 3.32 -1.15 -18.61
N ARG A 272 2.04 -0.78 -18.76
CA ARG A 272 1.52 0.53 -18.32
C ARG A 272 1.67 0.74 -16.81
N ILE A 273 1.35 -0.27 -15.98
CA ILE A 273 1.54 -0.17 -14.52
C ILE A 273 3.02 -0.05 -14.20
N LEU A 274 3.90 -0.78 -14.89
CA LEU A 274 5.33 -0.71 -14.68
C LEU A 274 5.86 0.68 -15.01
N GLU A 275 5.56 1.27 -16.16
CA GLU A 275 6.10 2.60 -16.52
C GLU A 275 5.52 3.77 -15.73
N ALA A 276 4.43 3.57 -14.98
CA ALA A 276 3.92 4.57 -14.04
C ALA A 276 4.89 4.82 -12.86
N PRO A 277 5.07 6.09 -12.42
CA PRO A 277 5.87 6.38 -11.23
C PRO A 277 5.24 5.76 -9.98
N HIS A 278 6.04 5.04 -9.20
CA HIS A 278 5.58 4.23 -8.04
C HIS A 278 4.55 3.14 -8.40
N GLY A 279 4.55 2.67 -9.65
CA GLY A 279 3.66 1.65 -10.16
C GLY A 279 3.90 0.27 -9.53
N ASN A 280 2.93 -0.19 -8.73
CA ASN A 280 2.93 -1.51 -8.11
C ASN A 280 1.81 -2.36 -8.72
N ALA A 281 2.13 -3.59 -9.13
CA ALA A 281 1.14 -4.53 -9.65
C ALA A 281 0.70 -5.53 -8.56
N LEU A 282 -0.54 -6.00 -8.67
CA LEU A 282 -1.06 -7.14 -7.90
C LEU A 282 -1.81 -8.05 -8.88
N LEU A 283 -1.13 -9.10 -9.37
CA LEU A 283 -1.73 -10.03 -10.32
C LEU A 283 -2.48 -11.15 -9.59
N ILE A 284 -3.81 -11.04 -9.55
CA ILE A 284 -4.72 -12.02 -8.94
C ILE A 284 -5.17 -13.03 -10.01
N GLY A 285 -5.13 -14.32 -9.67
CA GLY A 285 -5.65 -15.39 -10.53
C GLY A 285 -5.15 -16.77 -10.11
N VAL A 286 -5.78 -17.83 -10.59
CA VAL A 286 -5.42 -19.22 -10.27
C VAL A 286 -3.99 -19.59 -10.68
N GLY A 287 -3.39 -20.62 -10.07
CA GLY A 287 -2.10 -21.15 -10.51
C GLY A 287 -2.13 -21.58 -11.99
N GLY A 288 -1.04 -21.39 -12.73
CA GLY A 288 -0.96 -21.73 -14.15
C GLY A 288 -1.48 -20.67 -15.14
N SER A 289 -2.16 -19.62 -14.68
CA SER A 289 -2.68 -18.50 -15.51
C SER A 289 -1.61 -17.58 -16.15
N GLY A 290 -0.36 -18.02 -16.28
CA GLY A 290 0.70 -17.26 -16.95
C GLY A 290 1.23 -16.01 -16.24
N LYS A 291 0.65 -15.54 -15.12
CA LYS A 291 0.99 -14.27 -14.43
C LYS A 291 2.50 -13.94 -14.36
N GLN A 292 3.33 -14.84 -13.83
CA GLN A 292 4.79 -14.62 -13.76
C GLN A 292 5.42 -14.46 -15.15
N SER A 293 4.97 -15.25 -16.12
CA SER A 293 5.46 -15.25 -17.50
C SER A 293 5.08 -13.94 -18.22
N LEU A 294 3.83 -13.52 -18.10
CA LEU A 294 3.33 -12.23 -18.63
C LEU A 294 4.07 -11.05 -17.98
N CYS A 295 4.33 -11.10 -16.67
CA CYS A 295 5.08 -10.06 -15.95
C CYS A 295 6.54 -9.98 -16.41
N ARG A 296 7.24 -11.12 -16.60
CA ARG A 296 8.61 -11.14 -17.13
C ARG A 296 8.69 -10.57 -18.56
N LEU A 297 7.74 -10.92 -19.43
CA LEU A 297 7.68 -10.37 -20.79
C LEU A 297 7.37 -8.86 -20.79
N ALA A 298 6.46 -8.40 -19.93
CA ALA A 298 6.17 -6.97 -19.78
C ALA A 298 7.36 -6.17 -19.20
N ALA A 299 8.10 -6.75 -18.26
CA ALA A 299 9.32 -6.16 -17.72
C ALA A 299 10.42 -6.06 -18.80
N PHE A 300 10.59 -7.13 -19.58
CA PHE A 300 11.52 -7.16 -20.72
C PHE A 300 11.21 -6.08 -21.77
N LEU A 301 9.93 -5.95 -22.17
CA LEU A 301 9.45 -4.91 -23.08
C LEU A 301 9.69 -3.49 -22.55
N SER A 302 9.71 -3.31 -21.24
CA SER A 302 9.96 -2.03 -20.56
C SER A 302 11.45 -1.79 -20.27
N VAL A 303 12.35 -2.66 -20.75
CA VAL A 303 13.81 -2.66 -20.50
C VAL A 303 14.15 -2.68 -18.99
N LEU A 304 13.37 -3.44 -18.21
CA LEU A 304 13.56 -3.61 -16.77
C LEU A 304 14.10 -5.01 -16.47
N GLU A 305 15.14 -5.10 -15.64
CA GLU A 305 15.62 -6.39 -15.15
C GLU A 305 14.63 -6.99 -14.13
N VAL A 306 14.44 -8.31 -14.16
CA VAL A 306 13.58 -9.00 -13.19
C VAL A 306 14.43 -9.57 -12.06
N PHE A 307 14.20 -9.08 -10.83
CA PHE A 307 14.75 -9.69 -9.62
C PHE A 307 13.72 -10.62 -8.98
N GLN A 308 14.12 -11.87 -8.71
CA GLN A 308 13.26 -12.88 -8.10
C GLN A 308 14.04 -13.68 -7.05
N ILE A 309 13.54 -13.68 -5.80
CA ILE A 309 14.15 -14.40 -4.67
C ILE A 309 14.18 -15.91 -4.92
N THR A 310 15.34 -16.54 -4.77
CA THR A 310 15.48 -17.99 -4.89
C THR A 310 15.60 -18.63 -3.51
N LEU A 311 14.51 -19.22 -3.01
CA LEU A 311 14.51 -19.91 -1.72
C LEU A 311 15.48 -21.09 -1.71
N ARG A 312 16.41 -21.10 -0.75
CA ARG A 312 17.33 -22.21 -0.46
C ARG A 312 16.94 -22.90 0.84
N LYS A 313 17.43 -24.12 1.08
CA LYS A 313 17.18 -24.83 2.34
C LYS A 313 17.80 -24.05 3.51
N GLY A 314 16.97 -23.53 4.42
CA GLY A 314 17.40 -22.70 5.54
C GLY A 314 17.27 -21.19 5.31
N TYR A 315 16.80 -20.75 4.14
CA TYR A 315 16.60 -19.33 3.81
C TYR A 315 15.66 -18.66 4.83
N GLY A 316 16.16 -17.62 5.50
CA GLY A 316 15.49 -16.90 6.58
C GLY A 316 15.39 -15.39 6.34
N ILE A 317 15.00 -14.66 7.39
CA ILE A 317 14.79 -13.20 7.33
C ILE A 317 16.09 -12.43 7.06
N HIS A 318 17.24 -12.95 7.49
CA HIS A 318 18.55 -12.38 7.25
C HIS A 318 18.94 -12.45 5.77
N ASP A 319 18.69 -13.60 5.13
CA ASP A 319 18.93 -13.77 3.69
C ASP A 319 18.01 -12.85 2.87
N LEU A 320 16.75 -12.69 3.28
CA LEU A 320 15.83 -11.72 2.66
C LEU A 320 16.31 -10.27 2.80
N ARG A 321 16.83 -9.87 3.97
CA ARG A 321 17.42 -8.54 4.13
C ARG A 321 18.62 -8.34 3.19
N SER A 322 19.51 -9.32 3.10
CA SER A 322 20.65 -9.29 2.19
C SER A 322 20.23 -9.18 0.71
N ASP A 323 19.26 -9.99 0.28
CA ASP A 323 18.71 -9.95 -1.09
C ASP A 323 18.05 -8.58 -1.41
N ILE A 324 17.30 -8.00 -0.45
CA ILE A 324 16.68 -6.67 -0.61
C ILE A 324 17.74 -5.55 -0.57
N ALA A 325 18.77 -5.64 0.28
CA ALA A 325 19.86 -4.67 0.33
C ALA A 325 20.64 -4.66 -1.00
N ALA A 326 20.97 -5.85 -1.54
CA ALA A 326 21.60 -5.98 -2.86
C ALA A 326 20.74 -5.40 -4.00
N LEU A 327 19.42 -5.59 -3.93
CA LEU A 327 18.44 -5.00 -4.85
C LEU A 327 18.40 -3.46 -4.72
N TYR A 328 18.40 -2.92 -3.50
CA TYR A 328 18.42 -1.48 -3.24
C TYR A 328 19.72 -0.84 -3.73
N LEU A 329 20.88 -1.48 -3.56
CA LEU A 329 22.15 -1.02 -4.12
C LEU A 329 22.14 -1.02 -5.65
N LYS A 330 21.59 -2.08 -6.27
CA LYS A 330 21.44 -2.18 -7.72
C LYS A 330 20.55 -1.09 -8.31
N VAL A 331 19.41 -0.81 -7.68
CA VAL A 331 18.48 0.23 -8.16
C VAL A 331 18.99 1.63 -7.78
N GLY A 332 19.25 1.89 -6.50
CA GLY A 332 19.56 3.22 -5.99
C GLY A 332 20.97 3.73 -6.29
N VAL A 333 21.98 2.85 -6.33
CA VAL A 333 23.36 3.26 -6.66
C VAL A 333 23.68 3.10 -8.14
N LYS A 334 23.35 1.93 -8.74
CA LYS A 334 23.65 1.70 -10.18
C LYS A 334 22.58 2.24 -11.14
N ASN A 335 21.45 2.75 -10.63
CA ASN A 335 20.37 3.35 -11.43
C ASN A 335 19.76 2.38 -12.46
N ILE A 336 19.71 1.08 -12.13
CA ILE A 336 19.17 0.01 -13.00
C ILE A 336 17.71 -0.26 -12.64
N GLY A 337 16.79 0.11 -13.55
CA GLY A 337 15.36 -0.17 -13.42
C GLY A 337 15.09 -1.67 -13.23
N THR A 338 14.41 -2.03 -12.14
CA THR A 338 14.25 -3.43 -11.73
C THR A 338 12.83 -3.73 -11.25
N VAL A 339 12.23 -4.81 -11.75
CA VAL A 339 10.95 -5.35 -11.25
C VAL A 339 11.24 -6.37 -10.16
N PHE A 340 10.63 -6.20 -8.99
CA PHE A 340 10.69 -7.17 -7.90
C PHE A 340 9.53 -8.15 -8.01
N LEU A 341 9.78 -9.29 -8.67
CA LEU A 341 8.79 -10.34 -8.90
C LEU A 341 8.75 -11.30 -7.70
N HIS A 342 7.64 -11.28 -6.96
CA HIS A 342 7.51 -12.06 -5.74
C HIS A 342 6.15 -12.77 -5.62
N THR A 343 6.19 -14.06 -5.28
CA THR A 343 5.04 -14.97 -5.35
C THR A 343 4.81 -15.73 -4.05
N ASP A 344 3.57 -16.14 -3.78
CA ASP A 344 3.14 -16.82 -2.54
C ASP A 344 4.11 -17.91 -2.09
N ALA A 345 4.54 -18.80 -3.01
CA ALA A 345 5.52 -19.85 -2.76
C ALA A 345 6.87 -19.40 -2.19
N GLN A 346 7.22 -18.11 -2.31
CA GLN A 346 8.47 -17.51 -1.81
C GLN A 346 8.34 -16.86 -0.42
N ILE A 347 7.20 -16.97 0.27
CA ILE A 347 7.07 -16.62 1.69
C ILE A 347 6.93 -17.90 2.53
N PRO A 348 8.02 -18.35 3.19
CA PRO A 348 7.96 -19.39 4.19
C PRO A 348 7.54 -18.87 5.58
N ASP A 349 7.64 -17.56 5.82
CA ASP A 349 7.46 -16.91 7.13
C ASP A 349 6.77 -15.55 6.97
N GLU A 350 5.68 -15.32 7.71
CA GLU A 350 4.89 -14.08 7.68
C GLU A 350 5.71 -12.82 7.93
N ARG A 351 6.84 -12.91 8.66
CA ARG A 351 7.77 -11.78 8.89
C ARG A 351 8.35 -11.20 7.60
N PHE A 352 8.34 -11.94 6.50
CA PHE A 352 8.75 -11.44 5.19
C PHE A 352 7.80 -10.35 4.67
N LEU A 353 6.50 -10.43 5.02
CA LEU A 353 5.50 -9.42 4.64
C LEU A 353 5.76 -8.05 5.28
N VAL A 354 6.43 -8.01 6.44
CA VAL A 354 6.78 -6.75 7.12
C VAL A 354 7.78 -5.96 6.28
N LEU A 355 8.91 -6.57 5.88
CA LEU A 355 9.92 -5.92 5.03
C LEU A 355 9.35 -5.48 3.67
N ILE A 356 8.43 -6.27 3.11
CA ILE A 356 7.71 -5.95 1.87
C ILE A 356 6.76 -4.75 2.07
N ASN A 357 6.04 -4.70 3.20
CA ASN A 357 5.18 -3.58 3.54
C ASN A 357 5.98 -2.28 3.70
N ASP A 358 7.14 -2.34 4.37
CA ASP A 358 8.00 -1.18 4.59
C ASP A 358 8.55 -0.66 3.25
N MET A 359 9.02 -1.57 2.38
CA MET A 359 9.38 -1.25 0.99
C MET A 359 8.24 -0.58 0.20
N LEU A 360 6.98 -1.02 0.37
CA LEU A 360 5.81 -0.48 -0.32
C LEU A 360 5.33 0.86 0.26
N ALA A 361 5.48 1.07 1.56
CA ALA A 361 4.92 2.21 2.28
C ALA A 361 5.86 3.42 2.32
N SER A 362 7.11 3.22 2.75
CA SER A 362 8.14 4.25 2.86
C SER A 362 9.22 4.12 1.79
N GLY A 363 9.51 2.89 1.35
CA GLY A 363 10.72 2.57 0.60
C GLY A 363 11.99 2.52 1.46
N ASP A 364 11.86 2.70 2.78
CA ASP A 364 12.94 2.73 3.76
C ASP A 364 12.66 1.67 4.83
N ILE A 365 13.56 0.68 4.93
CA ILE A 365 13.40 -0.51 5.76
C ILE A 365 14.35 -0.40 6.96
N PRO A 366 13.85 -0.43 8.21
CA PRO A 366 14.70 -0.35 9.40
C PRO A 366 15.74 -1.47 9.46
N ASP A 367 16.98 -1.08 9.78
CA ASP A 367 18.14 -1.97 9.94
C ASP A 367 18.42 -2.85 8.69
N LEU A 368 18.15 -2.33 7.48
CA LEU A 368 18.48 -3.01 6.22
C LEU A 368 19.98 -2.90 5.86
N PHE A 369 20.60 -1.78 6.21
CA PHE A 369 22.01 -1.46 5.94
C PHE A 369 22.74 -1.11 7.25
N SER A 370 24.04 -1.40 7.32
CA SER A 370 24.90 -0.89 8.41
C SER A 370 25.26 0.59 8.21
N GLU A 371 25.78 1.27 9.24
CA GLU A 371 26.20 2.68 9.10
C GLU A 371 27.31 2.84 8.04
N GLU A 372 28.20 1.87 7.92
CA GLU A 372 29.26 1.84 6.91
C GLU A 372 28.72 1.68 5.47
N GLU A 373 27.67 0.87 5.29
CA GLU A 373 27.00 0.72 4.00
C GLU A 373 26.21 1.99 3.61
N VAL A 374 25.55 2.63 4.57
CA VAL A 374 24.87 3.91 4.38
C VAL A 374 25.88 4.99 3.96
N ASP A 375 27.05 5.05 4.60
CA ASP A 375 28.15 5.96 4.23
C ASP A 375 28.67 5.69 2.81
N MET A 376 28.82 4.41 2.41
CA MET A 376 29.20 4.05 1.05
C MET A 376 28.16 4.52 0.01
N VAL A 377 26.86 4.33 0.29
CA VAL A 377 25.76 4.79 -0.57
C VAL A 377 25.77 6.31 -0.73
N ILE A 378 25.88 7.05 0.39
CA ILE A 378 25.95 8.52 0.39
C ILE A 378 27.15 9.02 -0.41
N SER A 379 28.33 8.40 -0.24
CA SER A 379 29.55 8.79 -0.94
C SER A 379 29.42 8.62 -2.47
N SER A 380 28.72 7.56 -2.90
CA SER A 380 28.49 7.24 -4.31
C SER A 380 27.52 8.24 -4.98
N ILE A 381 26.47 8.64 -4.26
CA ILE A 381 25.38 9.49 -4.78
C ILE A 381 25.73 10.99 -4.73
N ARG A 382 26.59 11.42 -3.79
CA ARG A 382 26.93 12.83 -3.56
C ARG A 382 27.37 13.59 -4.82
N MET A 383 28.12 12.94 -5.73
CA MET A 383 28.58 13.57 -6.96
C MET A 383 27.44 13.87 -7.94
N GLU A 384 26.47 12.96 -8.04
CA GLU A 384 25.30 13.12 -8.90
C GLU A 384 24.35 14.19 -8.34
N LEU A 385 24.15 14.20 -7.02
CA LEU A 385 23.30 15.14 -6.30
C LEU A 385 23.79 16.60 -6.46
N ARG A 386 25.12 16.79 -6.43
CA ARG A 386 25.77 18.08 -6.78
C ARG A 386 25.58 18.45 -8.25
N GLY A 387 25.62 17.48 -9.17
CA GLY A 387 25.34 17.68 -10.59
C GLY A 387 23.92 18.15 -10.88
N LEU A 388 22.96 17.78 -10.03
CA LEU A 388 21.57 18.25 -10.06
C LEU A 388 21.34 19.58 -9.31
N GLY A 389 22.39 20.20 -8.75
CA GLY A 389 22.29 21.46 -8.01
C GLY A 389 21.65 21.34 -6.61
N LEU A 390 21.52 20.13 -6.06
CA LEU A 390 20.95 19.89 -4.74
C LEU A 390 22.03 19.96 -3.64
N LEU A 391 21.62 20.34 -2.42
CA LEU A 391 22.51 20.46 -1.25
C LEU A 391 22.99 19.07 -0.78
N ASP A 392 24.29 18.90 -0.57
CA ASP A 392 24.97 17.61 -0.37
C ASP A 392 25.05 17.11 1.09
N THR A 393 23.97 17.35 1.83
CA THR A 393 23.80 16.85 3.21
C THR A 393 23.57 15.34 3.25
N ARG A 394 23.80 14.72 4.42
CA ARG A 394 23.61 13.28 4.64
C ARG A 394 22.16 12.87 4.33
N GLU A 395 21.23 13.67 4.84
CA GLU A 395 19.79 13.48 4.78
C GLU A 395 19.27 13.60 3.34
N ASN A 396 19.78 14.57 2.56
CA ASN A 396 19.39 14.75 1.17
C ASN A 396 19.91 13.60 0.29
N CYS A 397 21.14 13.14 0.51
CA CYS A 397 21.66 11.96 -0.18
C CYS A 397 20.84 10.69 0.10
N TRP A 398 20.42 10.49 1.36
CA TRP A 398 19.56 9.36 1.72
C TRP A 398 18.15 9.49 1.11
N GLN A 399 17.52 10.67 1.20
CA GLN A 399 16.20 10.88 0.59
C GLN A 399 16.22 10.70 -0.93
N PHE A 400 17.27 11.16 -1.62
CA PHE A 400 17.43 10.94 -3.06
C PHE A 400 17.62 9.46 -3.42
N PHE A 401 18.36 8.70 -2.61
CA PHE A 401 18.49 7.25 -2.76
C PHE A 401 17.14 6.53 -2.63
N ILE A 402 16.39 6.82 -1.57
CA ILE A 402 15.06 6.22 -1.32
C ILE A 402 14.05 6.63 -2.42
N ASP A 403 14.03 7.90 -2.83
CA ASP A 403 13.15 8.37 -3.91
C ASP A 403 13.50 7.71 -5.26
N ARG A 404 14.79 7.57 -5.60
CA ARG A 404 15.23 6.79 -6.77
C ARG A 404 14.75 5.35 -6.70
N ILE A 405 14.94 4.67 -5.57
CA ILE A 405 14.43 3.31 -5.36
C ILE A 405 12.93 3.26 -5.62
N ARG A 406 12.15 4.17 -5.04
CA ARG A 406 10.69 4.21 -5.23
C ARG A 406 10.25 4.54 -6.66
N ARG A 407 11.07 5.22 -7.46
CA ARG A 407 10.79 5.48 -8.89
C ARG A 407 11.13 4.30 -9.79
N GLN A 408 12.18 3.53 -9.46
CA GLN A 408 12.76 2.51 -10.34
C GLN A 408 12.53 1.06 -9.91
N LEU A 409 12.25 0.82 -8.62
CA LEU A 409 11.88 -0.47 -8.06
C LEU A 409 10.37 -0.63 -8.10
N LYS A 410 9.89 -1.63 -8.83
CA LYS A 410 8.46 -1.88 -9.06
C LYS A 410 8.07 -3.22 -8.43
N PRO A 411 7.61 -3.24 -7.17
CA PRO A 411 7.24 -4.46 -6.45
C PRO A 411 5.86 -5.03 -6.84
N GLU A 412 5.77 -6.37 -6.89
CA GLU A 412 4.53 -7.12 -7.12
C GLU A 412 4.28 -8.18 -6.04
N VAL A 413 3.14 -8.09 -5.31
CA VAL A 413 2.74 -8.95 -4.15
C VAL A 413 1.22 -8.85 -3.91
N LYS A 414 0.38 -9.89 -3.63
CA LYS A 414 0.43 -11.37 -3.68
C LYS A 414 -0.99 -11.98 -3.71
N ALA A 415 -1.10 -13.31 -3.94
CA ALA A 415 -2.34 -14.09 -3.83
C ALA A 415 -2.56 -14.74 -2.43
N SER A 416 -3.79 -15.16 -2.14
CA SER A 416 -4.32 -15.30 -0.77
C SER A 416 -4.81 -16.72 -0.42
N ILE A 417 -4.01 -17.45 0.36
CA ILE A 417 -4.48 -18.63 1.12
C ILE A 417 -5.16 -18.20 2.44
N SER A 418 -4.80 -17.03 2.95
CA SER A 418 -5.37 -16.35 4.11
C SER A 418 -6.89 -16.18 3.99
N GLU A 419 -7.42 -15.78 2.83
CA GLU A 419 -8.87 -15.65 2.58
C GLU A 419 -9.65 -16.93 2.88
N PHE A 420 -9.24 -18.08 2.34
CA PHE A 420 -9.99 -19.33 2.53
C PHE A 420 -9.94 -19.79 3.99
N ILE A 421 -8.81 -19.59 4.67
CA ILE A 421 -8.63 -19.99 6.07
C ILE A 421 -9.43 -19.06 7.00
N SER A 422 -9.49 -17.75 6.74
CA SER A 422 -10.38 -16.81 7.43
C SER A 422 -11.86 -17.08 7.14
N TYR A 423 -12.23 -17.40 5.89
CA TYR A 423 -13.59 -17.80 5.51
C TYR A 423 -14.01 -19.08 6.23
N ALA A 424 -13.17 -20.12 6.23
CA ALA A 424 -13.43 -21.37 6.94
C ALA A 424 -13.62 -21.12 8.44
N HIS A 425 -12.78 -20.30 9.07
CA HIS A 425 -12.94 -19.96 10.49
C HIS A 425 -14.23 -19.19 10.79
N THR A 426 -14.59 -18.22 9.94
CA THR A 426 -15.80 -17.39 10.13
C THR A 426 -17.07 -18.20 9.89
N SER A 427 -17.10 -19.05 8.86
CA SER A 427 -18.22 -19.94 8.56
C SER A 427 -18.50 -20.95 9.68
N VAL A 428 -17.47 -21.44 10.37
CA VAL A 428 -17.66 -22.31 11.57
C VAL A 428 -18.32 -21.54 12.72
N ASN A 429 -18.07 -20.23 12.87
CA ASN A 429 -18.75 -19.41 13.88
C ASN A 429 -20.25 -19.27 13.56
N GLU A 430 -20.59 -19.00 12.29
CA GLU A 430 -21.99 -18.92 11.83
C GLU A 430 -22.73 -20.26 11.94
N VAL A 431 -22.05 -21.37 11.62
CA VAL A 431 -22.62 -22.73 11.77
C VAL A 431 -22.77 -23.09 13.25
N SER A 432 -21.83 -22.72 14.12
CA SER A 432 -21.92 -22.97 15.57
C SER A 432 -23.08 -22.20 16.22
N ALA A 433 -23.37 -20.97 15.75
CA ALA A 433 -24.55 -20.21 16.18
C ALA A 433 -25.87 -20.91 15.78
N LYS A 434 -25.96 -21.44 14.56
CA LYS A 434 -27.11 -22.26 14.11
C LYS A 434 -27.22 -23.59 14.87
N TYR A 435 -26.09 -24.22 15.16
CA TYR A 435 -26.03 -25.47 15.91
C TYR A 435 -26.48 -25.26 17.37
N GLN A 436 -26.11 -24.15 18.00
CA GLN A 436 -26.60 -23.77 19.33
C GLN A 436 -28.11 -23.56 19.37
N GLN A 437 -28.70 -22.93 18.34
CA GLN A 437 -30.14 -22.71 18.28
C GLN A 437 -30.92 -24.03 18.14
N ASN A 438 -30.40 -24.98 17.36
CA ASN A 438 -31.10 -26.23 17.04
C ASN A 438 -30.85 -27.35 18.07
N GLU A 439 -29.60 -27.55 18.49
CA GLU A 439 -29.15 -28.69 19.32
C GLU A 439 -28.86 -28.28 20.78
N LYS A 440 -28.94 -26.99 21.12
CA LYS A 440 -28.60 -26.39 22.43
C LYS A 440 -27.15 -26.61 22.92
N HIS A 441 -26.30 -27.25 22.14
CA HIS A 441 -24.86 -27.35 22.39
C HIS A 441 -24.08 -26.23 21.69
N TYR A 442 -23.12 -25.63 22.40
CA TYR A 442 -22.27 -24.57 21.86
C TYR A 442 -20.83 -25.05 21.64
N ASN A 443 -20.36 -24.99 20.39
CA ASN A 443 -18.98 -25.28 20.04
C ASN A 443 -18.15 -23.99 20.03
N TYR A 444 -17.11 -23.95 20.85
CA TYR A 444 -16.21 -22.81 20.94
C TYR A 444 -15.08 -22.89 19.90
N THR A 445 -15.07 -21.95 18.96
CA THR A 445 -13.94 -21.66 18.08
C THR A 445 -12.93 -20.81 18.83
N THR A 446 -11.68 -21.28 18.93
CA THR A 446 -10.59 -20.55 19.58
C THR A 446 -9.43 -20.30 18.62
N PRO A 447 -8.54 -19.33 18.90
CA PRO A 447 -7.29 -19.17 18.14
C PRO A 447 -6.43 -20.45 18.11
N LYS A 448 -6.52 -21.29 19.14
CA LYS A 448 -5.85 -22.61 19.16
C LYS A 448 -6.46 -23.57 18.13
N SER A 449 -7.79 -23.61 18.02
CA SER A 449 -8.51 -24.40 17.00
C SER A 449 -8.15 -23.96 15.58
N PHE A 450 -7.97 -22.65 15.37
CA PHE A 450 -7.52 -22.07 14.10
C PHE A 450 -6.09 -22.51 13.74
N LEU A 451 -5.15 -22.41 14.68
CA LEU A 451 -3.78 -22.88 14.50
C LEU A 451 -3.69 -24.40 14.29
N GLU A 452 -4.54 -25.19 14.96
CA GLU A 452 -4.65 -26.64 14.73
C GLU A 452 -5.22 -26.97 13.34
N PHE A 453 -6.19 -26.20 12.83
CA PHE A 453 -6.70 -26.33 11.45
C PHE A 453 -5.61 -26.03 10.41
N ILE A 454 -4.85 -24.93 10.57
CA ILE A 454 -3.71 -24.59 9.70
C ILE A 454 -2.67 -25.72 9.71
N LYS A 455 -2.31 -26.21 10.90
CA LYS A 455 -1.36 -27.32 11.07
C LYS A 455 -1.84 -28.62 10.42
N LEU A 456 -3.13 -28.95 10.57
CA LEU A 456 -3.74 -30.12 9.95
C LEU A 456 -3.77 -30.00 8.41
N TYR A 457 -4.13 -28.83 7.88
CA TYR A 457 -4.14 -28.54 6.46
C TYR A 457 -2.73 -28.69 5.85
N GLY A 458 -1.71 -28.10 6.49
CA GLY A 458 -0.31 -28.24 6.07
C GLY A 458 0.16 -29.71 6.05
N ASN A 459 -0.18 -30.48 7.08
CA ASN A 459 0.12 -31.92 7.16
C ASN A 459 -0.57 -32.73 6.04
N LEU A 460 -1.86 -32.46 5.78
CA LEU A 460 -2.63 -33.13 4.72
C LEU A 460 -2.13 -32.76 3.32
N LEU A 461 -1.83 -31.48 3.08
CA LEU A 461 -1.28 -30.99 1.82
C LEU A 461 0.08 -31.63 1.52
N SER A 462 0.97 -31.69 2.52
CA SER A 462 2.27 -32.37 2.42
C SER A 462 2.11 -33.86 2.10
N LYS A 463 1.20 -34.56 2.80
CA LYS A 463 0.89 -35.97 2.53
C LYS A 463 0.35 -36.18 1.10
N LYS A 464 -0.62 -35.36 0.66
CA LYS A 464 -1.24 -35.49 -0.67
C LYS A 464 -0.30 -35.12 -1.82
N ARG A 465 0.55 -34.10 -1.66
CA ARG A 465 1.60 -33.78 -2.63
C ARG A 465 2.57 -34.95 -2.81
N ARG A 466 3.01 -35.58 -1.72
CA ARG A 466 3.88 -36.78 -1.76
C ARG A 466 3.19 -37.98 -2.44
N GLU A 467 1.93 -38.26 -2.13
CA GLU A 467 1.15 -39.31 -2.82
C GLU A 467 1.00 -39.05 -4.33
N LEU A 468 0.80 -37.79 -4.74
CA LEU A 468 0.71 -37.41 -6.16
C LEU A 468 2.06 -37.49 -6.87
N THR A 469 3.14 -37.02 -6.24
CA THR A 469 4.50 -37.07 -6.79
C THR A 469 4.91 -38.52 -7.07
N GLN A 470 4.68 -39.43 -6.12
CA GLN A 470 4.96 -40.87 -6.31
C GLN A 470 4.11 -41.50 -7.43
N LYS A 471 2.89 -41.01 -7.67
CA LYS A 471 2.07 -41.46 -8.81
C LYS A 471 2.58 -40.91 -10.14
N MET A 472 3.03 -39.66 -10.17
CA MET A 472 3.65 -39.05 -11.35
C MET A 472 4.95 -39.75 -11.72
N GLU A 473 5.88 -39.91 -10.76
CA GLU A 473 7.13 -40.66 -10.93
C GLU A 473 6.86 -42.08 -11.45
N ARG A 474 5.86 -42.79 -10.90
CA ARG A 474 5.48 -44.13 -11.38
C ARG A 474 4.96 -44.12 -12.82
N LEU A 475 4.20 -43.11 -13.21
CA LEU A 475 3.68 -42.97 -14.58
C LEU A 475 4.80 -42.63 -15.57
N GLU A 476 5.69 -41.72 -15.19
CA GLU A 476 6.85 -41.27 -15.96
C GLU A 476 7.87 -42.41 -16.19
N ASN A 477 8.18 -43.18 -15.16
CA ASN A 477 8.97 -44.42 -15.29
C ASN A 477 8.28 -45.47 -16.19
N GLY A 478 6.95 -45.49 -16.22
CA GLY A 478 6.18 -46.34 -17.13
C GLY A 478 6.27 -45.88 -18.58
N LEU A 479 6.14 -44.57 -18.81
CA LEU A 479 6.25 -43.93 -20.12
C LEU A 479 7.67 -44.08 -20.70
N GLN A 480 8.72 -43.84 -19.91
CA GLN A 480 10.10 -44.07 -20.34
C GLN A 480 10.34 -45.53 -20.77
N LYS A 481 9.79 -46.51 -20.03
CA LYS A 481 9.87 -47.92 -20.42
C LYS A 481 9.16 -48.18 -21.75
N LEU A 482 7.91 -47.74 -21.89
CA LEU A 482 7.15 -47.87 -23.15
C LEU A 482 7.86 -47.21 -24.34
N GLN A 483 8.45 -46.02 -24.14
CA GLN A 483 9.21 -45.31 -25.16
C GLN A 483 10.51 -46.05 -25.52
N SER A 484 11.21 -46.62 -24.54
CA SER A 484 12.39 -47.45 -24.78
C SER A 484 12.06 -48.74 -25.53
N THR A 485 10.93 -49.39 -25.23
CA THR A 485 10.45 -50.57 -25.95
C THR A 485 10.01 -50.22 -27.37
N ALA A 486 9.27 -49.13 -27.56
CA ALA A 486 8.87 -48.66 -28.88
C ALA A 486 10.09 -48.31 -29.75
N TYR A 487 11.10 -47.66 -29.17
CA TYR A 487 12.37 -47.40 -29.84
C TYR A 487 13.07 -48.71 -30.22
N GLN A 488 13.25 -49.64 -29.28
CA GLN A 488 13.88 -50.95 -29.55
C GLN A 488 13.16 -51.75 -30.64
N VAL A 489 11.82 -51.77 -30.65
CA VAL A 489 11.02 -52.40 -31.71
C VAL A 489 11.21 -51.70 -33.06
N SER A 490 11.30 -50.36 -33.09
CA SER A 490 11.54 -49.61 -34.32
C SER A 490 12.97 -49.74 -34.88
N THR A 491 13.96 -50.02 -34.02
CA THR A 491 15.37 -50.19 -34.40
C THR A 491 15.78 -51.66 -34.58
N SER A 492 14.92 -52.62 -34.24
CA SER A 492 15.20 -54.04 -34.47
C SER A 492 14.99 -54.35 -35.94
N PRO A 493 15.97 -54.93 -36.67
CA PRO A 493 15.74 -55.41 -38.02
C PRO A 493 14.69 -56.54 -38.02
N PRO A 494 14.00 -56.79 -39.14
CA PRO A 494 12.90 -57.74 -39.22
C PRO A 494 13.38 -59.21 -39.23
N SER A 495 14.04 -59.65 -38.16
CA SER A 495 14.54 -61.03 -38.01
C SER A 495 13.42 -62.08 -37.92
N CYS A 496 12.18 -61.67 -37.68
CA CYS A 496 11.02 -62.57 -37.61
C CYS A 496 10.37 -62.87 -38.96
N SER A 497 10.53 -62.04 -40.01
CA SER A 497 10.01 -62.38 -41.35
C SER A 497 10.96 -63.33 -42.08
N GLU A 498 12.28 -63.15 -41.95
CA GLU A 498 13.27 -63.98 -42.63
C GLU A 498 13.36 -65.42 -42.08
N THR A 499 12.90 -65.68 -40.84
CA THR A 499 12.88 -67.03 -40.27
C THR A 499 11.61 -67.84 -40.57
N GLU A 500 10.53 -67.20 -41.03
CA GLU A 500 9.34 -67.93 -41.51
C GLU A 500 9.49 -68.36 -42.97
N GLU A 501 10.07 -67.51 -43.84
CA GLU A 501 10.38 -67.90 -45.23
C GLU A 501 11.44 -69.03 -45.29
N GLN A 502 12.52 -68.97 -44.50
CA GLN A 502 13.55 -70.03 -44.49
C GLN A 502 13.13 -71.35 -43.82
N LYS A 503 12.00 -71.40 -43.11
CA LYS A 503 11.41 -72.65 -42.61
C LYS A 503 10.40 -73.25 -43.58
N CYS A 504 9.71 -72.43 -44.37
CA CYS A 504 8.74 -72.92 -45.35
C CYS A 504 9.41 -73.56 -46.59
N GLU A 505 10.71 -73.32 -46.81
CA GLU A 505 11.52 -73.96 -47.86
C GLU A 505 12.27 -75.24 -47.40
N ARG A 506 11.98 -75.80 -46.21
CA ARG A 506 12.79 -76.92 -45.67
C ARG A 506 12.06 -78.08 -44.97
N ASP A 507 10.75 -78.22 -45.18
CA ASP A 507 9.94 -79.41 -44.87
C ASP A 507 9.23 -79.93 -46.13
#